data_AF-A0A1G9P2Q0-F1
#
_entry.id   AF-A0A1G9P2Q0-F1
#
_cell.length_a   1.000
_cell.length_b   1.000
_cell.length_c   1.000
_cell.angle_alpha   90.00
_cell.angle_beta   90.00
_cell.angle_gamma   90.00
#
_symmetry.space_group_name_H-M   'P 1'
#
loop_
_entity.id
_entity.type
_entity.pdbx_description
1 polymer ?
#
loop_
_entity_poly.entity_id
_entity_poly.type
_entity_poly.pdbx_seq_one_letter_code
_entity_poly.pdbx_strand_id
1 'polypeptide(L)'
;MDKIEALEIIKEKWDDREISLGEKIDSISEAYYSAGLDLGTTAAFIKATPAELDALLELSEFDEDIIEKISKANPPKTTWSVLASASEDEIIQALKALEDDKDSSQSKSLHYTKSEFVYQKMVEVSGPTVEQKLANLSGDDLKYLHKKGSDYSALTEWQSKFLKSIAAQKKRGKALSDKQSAQLIKIIQAMVDKGAITRNSIDGDQEICDRVLDALGK
;
A
#
# COMPACT_ATOMS: atom_id res chain seq x y z
N MET A 1 -4.04 31.13 19.47
CA MET A 1 -5.43 30.66 19.51
C MET A 1 -5.65 29.97 20.84
N ASP A 2 -6.75 30.26 21.54
CA ASP A 2 -7.10 29.50 22.75
C ASP A 2 -7.82 28.18 22.37
N LYS A 3 -7.91 27.23 23.32
CA LYS A 3 -8.46 25.90 23.04
C LYS A 3 -9.97 25.92 22.72
N ILE A 4 -10.73 26.84 23.31
CA ILE A 4 -12.18 26.91 23.11
C ILE A 4 -12.46 27.54 21.74
N GLU A 5 -11.75 28.62 21.43
CA GLU A 5 -11.75 29.27 20.11
C GLU A 5 -11.42 28.28 18.99
N ALA A 6 -10.34 27.50 19.17
CA ALA A 6 -9.95 26.46 18.20
C ALA A 6 -11.04 25.38 18.02
N LEU A 7 -11.68 24.93 19.11
CA LEU A 7 -12.75 23.93 19.04
C LEU A 7 -13.99 24.45 18.29
N GLU A 8 -14.37 25.71 18.48
CA GLU A 8 -15.49 26.32 17.74
C GLU A 8 -15.16 26.48 16.26
N ILE A 9 -13.93 26.91 15.91
CA ILE A 9 -13.47 26.98 14.51
C ILE A 9 -13.54 25.60 13.85
N ILE A 10 -12.97 24.57 14.50
CA ILE A 10 -12.96 23.21 13.96
C ILE A 10 -14.39 22.72 13.76
N LYS A 11 -15.29 22.95 14.72
CA LYS A 11 -16.69 22.54 14.62
C LYS A 11 -17.42 23.24 13.49
N GLU A 12 -17.26 24.56 13.35
CA GLU A 12 -17.84 25.35 12.27
C GLU A 12 -17.39 24.80 10.91
N LYS A 13 -16.08 24.64 10.71
CA LYS A 13 -15.50 24.13 9.47
C LYS A 13 -15.85 22.66 9.22
N TRP A 14 -15.95 21.84 10.27
CA TRP A 14 -16.31 20.43 10.15
C TRP A 14 -17.74 20.24 9.62
N ASP A 15 -18.69 21.03 10.10
CA ASP A 15 -20.11 20.94 9.74
C ASP A 15 -20.47 21.71 8.46
N ASP A 16 -19.62 22.64 8.02
CA ASP A 16 -19.79 23.38 6.77
C ASP A 16 -19.73 22.44 5.55
N ARG A 17 -20.73 22.54 4.67
CA ARG A 17 -20.90 21.73 3.45
C ARG A 17 -20.50 22.47 2.18
N GLU A 18 -20.40 23.80 2.24
CA GLU A 18 -20.08 24.65 1.11
C GLU A 18 -18.56 24.87 0.99
N ILE A 19 -17.84 24.66 2.09
CA ILE A 19 -16.38 24.70 2.11
C ILE A 19 -15.75 23.54 1.33
N SER A 20 -14.67 23.83 0.62
CA SER A 20 -13.88 22.80 -0.05
C SER A 20 -13.19 21.87 0.95
N LEU A 21 -12.92 20.63 0.55
CA LEU A 21 -12.21 19.69 1.43
C LEU A 21 -10.77 20.14 1.72
N GLY A 22 -10.09 20.77 0.76
CA GLY A 22 -8.76 21.35 0.98
C GLY A 22 -8.77 22.42 2.07
N GLU A 23 -9.66 23.42 1.96
CA GLU A 23 -9.80 24.46 2.99
C GLU A 23 -10.21 23.87 4.36
N LYS A 24 -11.00 22.78 4.35
CA LYS A 24 -11.33 22.06 5.58
C LYS A 24 -10.11 21.38 6.21
N ILE A 25 -9.26 20.73 5.41
CA ILE A 25 -8.01 20.12 5.87
C ILE A 25 -7.11 21.18 6.50
N ASP A 26 -6.89 22.29 5.79
CA ASP A 26 -5.98 23.36 6.25
C ASP A 26 -6.47 24.02 7.53
N SER A 27 -7.72 24.52 7.53
CA SER A 27 -8.26 25.29 8.65
C SER A 27 -8.42 24.47 9.93
N ILE A 28 -8.83 23.20 9.81
CA ILE A 28 -8.98 22.30 10.96
C ILE A 28 -7.62 21.91 11.52
N SER A 29 -6.66 21.58 10.65
CA SER A 29 -5.33 21.16 11.08
C SER A 29 -4.57 22.31 11.73
N GLU A 30 -4.63 23.52 11.16
CA GLU A 30 -4.04 24.71 11.76
C GLU A 30 -4.62 24.99 13.16
N ALA A 31 -5.94 25.00 13.30
CA ALA A 31 -6.60 25.22 14.59
C ALA A 31 -6.25 24.11 15.61
N TYR A 32 -6.21 22.86 15.16
CA TYR A 32 -5.91 21.71 16.01
C TYR A 32 -4.48 21.73 16.56
N TYR A 33 -3.49 21.88 15.68
CA TYR A 33 -2.07 21.85 16.07
C TYR A 33 -1.64 23.11 16.79
N SER A 34 -2.12 24.29 16.37
CA SER A 34 -1.73 25.57 16.99
C SER A 34 -2.21 25.72 18.44
N ALA A 35 -3.38 25.15 18.77
CA ALA A 35 -3.93 25.15 20.12
C ALA A 35 -3.50 23.94 20.96
N GLY A 36 -2.80 22.96 20.38
CA GLY A 36 -2.37 21.73 21.06
C GLY A 36 -3.56 20.96 21.63
N LEU A 37 -4.54 20.69 20.77
CA LEU A 37 -5.75 19.95 21.14
C LEU A 37 -5.49 18.44 21.27
N ASP A 38 -6.40 17.77 21.95
CA ASP A 38 -6.40 16.32 22.12
C ASP A 38 -7.38 15.69 21.12
N LEU A 39 -6.97 14.60 20.47
CA LEU A 39 -7.72 13.95 19.39
C LEU A 39 -9.08 13.44 19.89
N GLY A 40 -9.09 12.71 21.01
CA GLY A 40 -10.30 12.10 21.54
C GLY A 40 -11.34 13.15 21.97
N THR A 41 -10.87 14.19 22.67
CA THR A 41 -11.72 15.29 23.14
C THR A 41 -12.28 16.10 21.97
N THR A 42 -11.44 16.41 20.97
CA THR A 42 -11.85 17.19 19.79
C THR A 42 -12.85 16.41 18.94
N ALA A 43 -12.59 15.13 18.66
CA ALA A 43 -13.50 14.25 17.93
C ALA A 43 -14.87 14.16 18.61
N ALA A 44 -14.88 13.97 19.94
CA ALA A 44 -16.12 13.95 20.72
C ALA A 44 -16.89 15.27 20.62
N PHE A 45 -16.19 16.41 20.66
CA PHE A 45 -16.80 17.75 20.56
C PHE A 45 -17.51 17.98 19.22
N ILE A 46 -16.89 17.57 18.12
CA ILE A 46 -17.44 17.70 16.76
C ILE A 46 -18.31 16.51 16.33
N LYS A 47 -18.57 15.56 17.22
CA LYS A 47 -19.36 14.35 16.97
C LYS A 47 -18.81 13.49 15.82
N ALA A 48 -17.49 13.45 15.67
CA ALA A 48 -16.78 12.56 14.77
C ALA A 48 -16.20 11.37 15.54
N THR A 49 -15.85 10.31 14.82
CA THR A 49 -14.97 9.28 15.39
C THR A 49 -13.53 9.81 15.44
N PRO A 50 -12.70 9.39 16.41
CA PRO A 50 -11.28 9.74 16.43
C PRO A 50 -10.58 9.41 15.11
N ALA A 51 -10.90 8.27 14.51
CA ALA A 51 -10.31 7.85 13.23
C ALA A 51 -10.65 8.77 12.05
N GLU A 52 -11.84 9.36 12.01
CA GLU A 52 -12.20 10.32 10.95
C GLU A 52 -11.46 11.65 11.10
N LEU A 53 -11.29 12.13 12.34
CA LEU A 53 -10.53 13.35 12.60
C LEU A 53 -9.04 13.12 12.34
N ASP A 54 -8.50 12.02 12.83
CA ASP A 54 -7.10 11.61 12.65
C ASP A 54 -6.75 11.52 11.17
N ALA A 55 -7.57 10.81 10.39
CA ALA A 55 -7.38 10.73 8.94
C ALA A 55 -7.39 12.11 8.26
N LEU A 56 -8.28 13.03 8.65
CA LEU A 56 -8.30 14.38 8.08
C LEU A 56 -7.02 15.18 8.44
N LEU A 57 -6.52 15.02 9.67
CA LEU A 57 -5.28 15.65 10.11
C LEU A 57 -4.07 15.07 9.37
N GLU A 58 -4.01 13.76 9.18
CA GLU A 58 -2.95 13.09 8.40
C GLU A 58 -2.95 13.56 6.92
N LEU A 59 -4.12 13.86 6.34
CA LEU A 59 -4.17 14.44 4.99
C LEU A 59 -3.48 15.81 4.89
N SER A 60 -3.33 16.55 5.99
CA SER A 60 -2.62 17.84 6.01
C SER A 60 -1.10 17.71 5.93
N GLU A 61 -0.57 16.49 6.04
CA GLU A 61 0.88 16.23 5.92
C GLU A 61 1.35 16.17 4.46
N PHE A 62 0.43 16.08 3.50
CA PHE A 62 0.76 16.11 2.08
C PHE A 62 1.02 17.53 1.56
N ASP A 63 1.77 17.62 0.46
CA ASP A 63 1.99 18.88 -0.24
C ASP A 63 0.69 19.48 -0.80
N GLU A 64 0.68 20.81 -0.95
CA GLU A 64 -0.47 21.60 -1.43
C GLU A 64 -1.04 21.07 -2.76
N ASP A 65 -0.17 20.64 -3.67
CA ASP A 65 -0.55 20.05 -4.97
C ASP A 65 -1.41 18.77 -4.81
N ILE A 66 -1.15 17.96 -3.78
CA ILE A 66 -1.90 16.74 -3.49
C ILE A 66 -3.21 17.08 -2.78
N ILE A 67 -3.17 18.02 -1.83
CA ILE A 67 -4.37 18.53 -1.15
C ILE A 67 -5.36 19.13 -2.16
N GLU A 68 -4.88 19.88 -3.16
CA GLU A 68 -5.72 20.43 -4.23
C GLU A 68 -6.42 19.32 -5.02
N LYS A 69 -5.70 18.24 -5.37
CA LYS A 69 -6.28 17.08 -6.06
C LYS A 69 -7.33 16.37 -5.21
N ILE A 70 -7.05 16.17 -3.92
CA ILE A 70 -8.00 15.57 -2.97
C ILE A 70 -9.25 16.45 -2.87
N SER A 71 -9.06 17.77 -2.78
CA SER A 71 -10.13 18.77 -2.71
C SER A 71 -11.02 18.72 -3.95
N LYS A 72 -10.42 18.68 -5.15
CA LYS A 72 -11.14 18.60 -6.43
C LYS A 72 -11.94 17.31 -6.56
N ALA A 73 -11.36 16.17 -6.20
CA ALA A 73 -12.05 14.89 -6.24
C ALA A 73 -13.15 14.78 -5.17
N ASN A 74 -13.02 15.52 -4.06
CA ASN A 74 -13.92 15.55 -2.91
C ASN A 74 -14.42 14.15 -2.50
N PRO A 75 -13.51 13.25 -2.07
CA PRO A 75 -13.84 11.88 -1.77
C PRO A 75 -14.59 11.78 -0.41
N PRO A 76 -15.48 10.79 -0.22
CA PRO A 76 -16.28 10.67 1.00
C PRO A 76 -15.41 10.35 2.23
N LYS A 77 -15.85 10.77 3.43
CA LYS A 77 -15.09 10.63 4.69
C LYS A 77 -14.50 9.24 4.94
N THR A 78 -15.23 8.19 4.55
CA THR A 78 -14.81 6.79 4.70
C THR A 78 -13.55 6.42 3.90
N THR A 79 -13.12 7.27 2.96
CA THR A 79 -11.92 7.05 2.14
C THR A 79 -10.69 7.77 2.68
N TRP A 80 -10.85 8.73 3.60
CA TRP A 80 -9.76 9.59 4.05
C TRP A 80 -8.65 8.79 4.72
N SER A 81 -8.97 7.81 5.56
CA SER A 81 -7.97 6.96 6.20
C SER A 81 -7.15 6.13 5.20
N VAL A 82 -7.77 5.70 4.11
CA VAL A 82 -7.09 4.94 3.04
C VAL A 82 -6.15 5.86 2.26
N LEU A 83 -6.57 7.11 2.01
CA LEU A 83 -5.75 8.11 1.33
C LEU A 83 -4.58 8.59 2.21
N ALA A 84 -4.83 8.80 3.50
CA ALA A 84 -3.81 9.22 4.46
C ALA A 84 -2.67 8.22 4.62
N SER A 85 -2.95 6.92 4.47
CA SER A 85 -1.95 5.85 4.53
C SER A 85 -1.26 5.55 3.20
N ALA A 86 -1.58 6.28 2.13
CA ALA A 86 -1.10 6.00 0.78
C ALA A 86 0.06 6.92 0.36
N SER A 87 0.89 6.44 -0.56
CA SER A 87 1.86 7.28 -1.26
C SER A 87 1.18 8.26 -2.22
N GLU A 88 1.88 9.34 -2.59
CA GLU A 88 1.36 10.35 -3.50
C GLU A 88 0.93 9.77 -4.86
N ASP A 89 1.70 8.83 -5.42
CA ASP A 89 1.38 8.16 -6.68
C ASP A 89 0.06 7.35 -6.58
N GLU A 90 -0.13 6.65 -5.46
CA GLU A 90 -1.34 5.89 -5.17
C GLU A 90 -2.55 6.82 -5.00
N ILE A 91 -2.38 7.96 -4.32
CA ILE A 91 -3.40 8.99 -4.15
C ILE A 91 -3.81 9.54 -5.52
N ILE A 92 -2.86 10.00 -6.33
CA ILE A 92 -3.14 10.60 -7.66
C ILE A 92 -3.98 9.67 -8.52
N GLN A 93 -3.64 8.38 -8.55
CA GLN A 93 -4.35 7.39 -9.34
C GLN A 93 -5.72 7.03 -8.77
N ALA A 94 -5.84 6.90 -7.45
CA ALA A 94 -7.11 6.62 -6.81
C ALA A 94 -8.11 7.77 -6.99
N LEU A 95 -7.64 9.02 -6.90
CA LEU A 95 -8.45 10.21 -7.14
C LEU A 95 -8.89 10.30 -8.60
N LYS A 96 -7.99 10.03 -9.54
CA LYS A 96 -8.33 9.96 -10.97
C LYS A 96 -9.41 8.92 -11.24
N ALA A 97 -9.29 7.73 -10.66
CA ALA A 97 -10.29 6.68 -10.80
C ALA A 97 -11.64 7.06 -10.18
N LEU A 98 -11.65 7.84 -9.09
CA LEU A 98 -12.88 8.39 -8.51
C LEU A 98 -13.54 9.44 -9.41
N GLU A 99 -12.77 10.29 -10.09
CA GLU A 99 -13.27 11.25 -11.07
C GLU A 99 -13.86 10.51 -12.29
N ASP A 100 -13.14 9.54 -12.84
CA ASP A 100 -13.57 8.75 -13.99
C ASP A 100 -14.86 7.95 -13.69
N ASP A 101 -15.03 7.43 -12.47
CA ASP A 101 -16.24 6.72 -12.03
C ASP A 101 -17.45 7.68 -11.90
N LYS A 102 -17.24 8.93 -11.47
CA LYS A 102 -18.30 9.97 -11.40
C LYS A 102 -18.82 10.36 -12.78
N ASP A 103 -17.94 10.43 -13.78
CA ASP A 103 -18.31 10.82 -15.16
C ASP A 103 -18.94 9.66 -15.95
N SER A 104 -18.65 8.42 -15.57
CA SER A 104 -19.27 7.25 -16.17
C SER A 104 -20.70 7.05 -15.65
N SER A 105 -21.68 7.63 -16.35
CA SER A 105 -23.14 7.46 -16.13
C SER A 105 -23.65 6.02 -16.37
N GLN A 106 -22.77 5.03 -16.38
CA GLN A 106 -23.03 3.60 -16.46
C GLN A 106 -22.19 2.86 -15.41
N SER A 107 -22.43 3.10 -14.13
CA SER A 107 -21.89 2.22 -13.10
C SER A 107 -22.55 0.84 -13.25
N LYS A 108 -21.88 -0.05 -13.99
CA LYS A 108 -22.05 -1.50 -13.87
C LYS A 108 -21.73 -1.84 -12.43
N SER A 109 -22.75 -1.79 -11.56
CA SER A 109 -22.86 -2.47 -10.27
C SER A 109 -21.53 -3.00 -9.72
N LEU A 110 -20.63 -2.09 -9.33
CA LEU A 110 -19.48 -2.47 -8.54
C LEU A 110 -20.03 -2.70 -7.12
N HIS A 111 -20.04 -3.95 -6.68
CA HIS A 111 -20.48 -4.38 -5.34
C HIS A 111 -19.50 -3.92 -4.23
N TYR A 112 -18.87 -2.77 -4.38
CA TYR A 112 -17.83 -2.27 -3.50
C TYR A 112 -18.21 -0.92 -2.90
N THR A 113 -17.81 -0.71 -1.65
CA THR A 113 -17.81 0.62 -1.05
C THR A 113 -16.78 1.52 -1.73
N LYS A 114 -16.96 2.85 -1.67
CA LYS A 114 -16.01 3.80 -2.28
C LYS A 114 -14.60 3.68 -1.70
N SER A 115 -14.47 3.33 -0.42
CA SER A 115 -13.19 3.04 0.23
C SER A 115 -12.52 1.78 -0.31
N GLU A 116 -13.28 0.70 -0.52
CA GLU A 116 -12.74 -0.53 -1.14
C GLU A 116 -12.31 -0.27 -2.59
N PHE A 117 -13.08 0.53 -3.33
CA PHE A 117 -12.72 0.92 -4.69
C PHE A 117 -11.40 1.71 -4.73
N VAL A 118 -11.27 2.74 -3.89
CA VAL A 118 -10.03 3.53 -3.73
C VAL A 118 -8.85 2.62 -3.38
N TYR A 119 -9.01 1.75 -2.39
CA TYR A 119 -7.97 0.82 -1.97
C TYR A 119 -7.52 -0.11 -3.11
N GLN A 120 -8.44 -0.67 -3.89
CA GLN A 120 -8.10 -1.52 -5.04
C GLN A 120 -7.28 -0.75 -6.09
N LYS A 121 -7.62 0.52 -6.34
CA LYS A 121 -6.88 1.35 -7.30
C LYS A 121 -5.49 1.73 -6.82
N MET A 122 -5.30 1.92 -5.52
CA MET A 122 -3.96 2.08 -4.95
C MET A 122 -3.13 0.82 -5.13
N VAL A 123 -3.69 -0.37 -4.81
CA VAL A 123 -3.01 -1.66 -4.98
C VAL A 123 -2.63 -1.94 -6.44
N GLU A 124 -3.46 -1.52 -7.41
CA GLU A 124 -3.12 -1.62 -8.84
C GLU A 124 -1.86 -0.83 -9.21
N VAL A 125 -1.55 0.25 -8.47
CA VAL A 125 -0.44 1.19 -8.74
C VAL A 125 0.84 0.81 -8.00
N SER A 126 0.75 0.47 -6.71
CA SER A 126 1.90 -0.06 -5.96
C SER A 126 2.41 -1.39 -6.54
N GLY A 127 1.56 -2.06 -7.33
CA GLY A 127 1.88 -3.31 -7.97
C GLY A 127 1.99 -4.46 -6.95
N PRO A 128 2.29 -5.68 -7.42
CA PRO A 128 2.38 -6.81 -6.52
C PRO A 128 3.53 -6.65 -5.53
N THR A 129 3.31 -6.98 -4.26
CA THR A 129 4.38 -6.97 -3.25
C THR A 129 5.48 -7.97 -3.61
N VAL A 130 6.66 -7.86 -2.99
CA VAL A 130 7.76 -8.82 -3.17
C VAL A 130 7.29 -10.25 -2.87
N GLU A 131 6.47 -10.43 -1.82
CA GLU A 131 5.84 -11.71 -1.46
C GLU A 131 4.99 -12.23 -2.60
N GLN A 132 4.15 -11.39 -3.22
CA GLN A 132 3.27 -11.78 -4.31
C GLN A 132 4.06 -12.10 -5.59
N LYS A 133 5.07 -11.28 -5.91
CA LYS A 133 5.96 -11.49 -7.06
C LYS A 133 6.72 -12.82 -6.94
N LEU A 134 7.32 -13.09 -5.78
CA LEU A 134 8.02 -14.35 -5.53
C LEU A 134 7.08 -15.54 -5.35
N ALA A 135 5.89 -15.32 -4.77
CA ALA A 135 4.86 -16.35 -4.73
C ALA A 135 4.38 -16.72 -6.13
N ASN A 136 4.48 -15.85 -7.14
CA ASN A 136 4.11 -16.19 -8.51
C ASN A 136 5.14 -17.06 -9.25
N LEU A 137 6.31 -17.33 -8.65
CA LEU A 137 7.27 -18.30 -9.21
C LEU A 137 6.63 -19.70 -9.32
N SER A 138 6.85 -20.33 -10.47
CA SER A 138 6.33 -21.68 -10.74
C SER A 138 7.08 -22.73 -9.92
N GLY A 139 6.50 -23.93 -9.83
CA GLY A 139 7.18 -25.06 -9.18
C GLY A 139 8.51 -25.43 -9.86
N ASP A 140 8.62 -25.22 -11.18
CA ASP A 140 9.85 -25.48 -11.92
C ASP A 140 10.89 -24.36 -11.71
N ASP A 141 10.47 -23.10 -11.58
CA ASP A 141 11.36 -21.99 -11.16
C ASP A 141 11.95 -22.27 -9.76
N LEU A 142 11.13 -22.69 -8.80
CA LEU A 142 11.60 -23.02 -7.44
C LEU A 142 12.52 -24.24 -7.42
N LYS A 143 12.26 -25.23 -8.28
CA LYS A 143 13.14 -26.39 -8.46
C LYS A 143 14.49 -25.98 -9.07
N TYR A 144 14.47 -25.02 -9.98
CA TYR A 144 15.68 -24.44 -10.54
C TYR A 144 16.50 -23.71 -9.47
N LEU A 145 15.88 -22.82 -8.70
CA LEU A 145 16.51 -22.11 -7.59
C LEU A 145 17.09 -23.07 -6.55
N HIS A 146 16.38 -24.17 -6.25
CA HIS A 146 16.89 -25.23 -5.39
C HIS A 146 18.20 -25.84 -5.92
N LYS A 147 18.25 -26.16 -7.21
CA LYS A 147 19.43 -26.71 -7.85
C LYS A 147 20.58 -25.70 -7.84
N LYS A 148 20.37 -24.50 -8.37
CA LYS A 148 21.39 -23.44 -8.44
C LYS A 148 21.93 -23.07 -7.06
N GLY A 149 21.04 -22.93 -6.08
CA GLY A 149 21.46 -22.68 -4.69
C GLY A 149 22.26 -23.82 -4.06
N SER A 150 22.06 -25.05 -4.50
CA SER A 150 22.88 -26.19 -4.07
C SER A 150 24.24 -26.19 -4.77
N ASP A 151 24.26 -25.95 -6.08
CA ASP A 151 25.48 -25.91 -6.90
C ASP A 151 26.46 -24.82 -6.43
N TYR A 152 25.92 -23.67 -5.99
CA TYR A 152 26.68 -22.55 -5.43
C TYR A 152 26.95 -22.66 -3.92
N SER A 153 26.55 -23.76 -3.26
CA SER A 153 26.62 -23.89 -1.79
C SER A 153 25.95 -22.73 -1.04
N ALA A 154 24.93 -22.13 -1.67
CA ALA A 154 24.22 -20.99 -1.15
C ALA A 154 23.13 -21.37 -0.14
N LEU A 155 22.69 -22.64 -0.13
CA LEU A 155 21.63 -23.16 0.71
C LEU A 155 22.16 -23.97 1.89
N THR A 156 21.55 -23.82 3.06
CA THR A 156 21.69 -24.80 4.16
C THR A 156 20.85 -26.06 3.90
N GLU A 157 21.12 -27.14 4.63
CA GLU A 157 20.35 -28.39 4.51
C GLU A 157 18.84 -28.16 4.71
N TRP A 158 18.49 -27.31 5.69
CA TRP A 158 17.10 -26.96 5.95
C TRP A 158 16.49 -26.14 4.80
N GLN A 159 17.21 -25.12 4.30
CA GLN A 159 16.72 -24.30 3.17
C GLN A 159 16.54 -25.13 1.90
N SER A 160 17.46 -26.08 1.67
CA SER A 160 17.39 -27.04 0.57
C SER A 160 16.14 -27.92 0.67
N LYS A 161 15.86 -28.50 1.85
CA LYS A 161 14.63 -29.26 2.10
C LYS A 161 13.36 -28.41 1.94
N PHE A 162 13.40 -27.17 2.43
CA PHE A 162 12.29 -26.22 2.32
C PHE A 162 11.96 -25.90 0.86
N LEU A 163 12.94 -25.47 0.06
CA LEU A 163 12.76 -25.14 -1.36
C LEU A 163 12.21 -26.33 -2.15
N LYS A 164 12.75 -27.53 -1.93
CA LYS A 164 12.27 -28.76 -2.56
C LYS A 164 10.80 -29.05 -2.21
N SER A 165 10.40 -28.81 -0.95
CA SER A 165 9.02 -29.00 -0.49
C SER A 165 8.06 -28.01 -1.16
N ILE A 166 8.36 -26.71 -1.14
CA ILE A 166 7.49 -25.69 -1.73
C ILE A 166 7.40 -25.81 -3.26
N ALA A 167 8.48 -26.22 -3.93
CA ALA A 167 8.48 -26.49 -5.38
C ALA A 167 7.45 -27.59 -5.73
N ALA A 168 7.43 -28.67 -4.95
CA ALA A 168 6.46 -29.75 -5.11
C ALA A 168 5.02 -29.31 -4.81
N GLN A 169 4.82 -28.45 -3.80
CA GLN A 169 3.50 -27.89 -3.48
C GLN A 169 3.00 -26.98 -4.61
N LYS A 170 3.85 -26.10 -5.13
CA LYS A 170 3.56 -25.20 -6.25
C LYS A 170 3.24 -25.94 -7.53
N LYS A 171 3.96 -27.03 -7.83
CA LYS A 171 3.66 -27.89 -8.99
C LYS A 171 2.26 -28.53 -8.92
N ARG A 172 1.71 -28.70 -7.72
CA ARG A 172 0.34 -29.18 -7.47
C ARG A 172 -0.69 -28.04 -7.40
N GLY A 173 -0.32 -26.81 -7.74
CA GLY A 173 -1.21 -25.65 -7.73
C GLY A 173 -1.51 -25.09 -6.33
N LYS A 174 -0.78 -25.49 -5.29
CA LYS A 174 -1.00 -24.95 -3.94
C LYS A 174 -0.40 -23.54 -3.82
N ALA A 175 -1.18 -22.62 -3.25
CA ALA A 175 -0.68 -21.32 -2.82
C ALA A 175 0.26 -21.47 -1.61
N LEU A 176 1.19 -20.53 -1.47
CA LEU A 176 2.06 -20.45 -0.29
C LEU A 176 1.35 -19.63 0.78
N SER A 177 1.48 -20.05 2.04
CA SER A 177 1.10 -19.22 3.19
C SER A 177 2.08 -18.05 3.36
N ASP A 178 1.64 -16.99 4.05
CA ASP A 178 2.47 -15.80 4.31
C ASP A 178 3.81 -16.15 4.97
N LYS A 179 3.80 -17.10 5.92
CA LYS A 179 5.01 -17.62 6.56
C LYS A 179 5.96 -18.29 5.57
N GLN A 180 5.43 -19.05 4.61
CA GLN A 180 6.24 -19.69 3.57
C GLN A 180 6.78 -18.65 2.59
N SER A 181 5.99 -17.65 2.20
CA SER A 181 6.42 -16.55 1.33
C SER A 181 7.54 -15.73 1.97
N ALA A 182 7.37 -15.31 3.23
CA ALA A 182 8.41 -14.58 3.97
C ALA A 182 9.70 -15.40 4.10
N GLN A 183 9.59 -16.72 4.29
CA GLN A 183 10.76 -17.58 4.38
C GLN A 183 11.44 -17.77 3.01
N LEU A 184 10.67 -17.86 1.94
CA LEU A 184 11.18 -17.93 0.57
C LEU A 184 11.98 -16.67 0.24
N ILE A 185 11.47 -15.49 0.56
CA ILE A 185 12.18 -14.21 0.38
C ILE A 185 13.55 -14.26 1.05
N LYS A 186 13.61 -14.65 2.32
CA LYS A 186 14.89 -14.73 3.08
C LYS A 186 15.90 -15.68 2.42
N ILE A 187 15.43 -16.81 1.90
CA ILE A 187 16.31 -17.79 1.24
C ILE A 187 16.84 -17.24 -0.07
N ILE A 188 15.97 -16.66 -0.91
CA ILE A 188 16.38 -16.08 -2.19
C ILE A 188 17.34 -14.90 -1.94
N GLN A 189 17.06 -14.05 -0.95
CA GLN A 189 17.95 -12.95 -0.58
C GLN A 189 19.35 -13.46 -0.21
N ALA A 190 19.43 -14.51 0.62
CA ALA A 190 20.71 -15.13 0.97
C ALA A 190 21.43 -15.75 -0.25
N MET A 191 20.70 -16.24 -1.25
CA MET A 191 21.30 -16.71 -2.50
C MET A 191 21.87 -15.56 -3.34
N VAL A 192 21.16 -14.43 -3.42
CA VAL A 192 21.65 -13.21 -4.07
C VAL A 192 22.93 -12.72 -3.37
N ASP A 193 22.92 -12.63 -2.04
CA ASP A 193 24.05 -12.11 -1.26
C ASP A 193 25.30 -12.98 -1.38
N LYS A 194 25.11 -14.30 -1.61
CA LYS A 194 26.21 -15.25 -1.89
C LYS A 194 26.64 -15.30 -3.36
N GLY A 195 26.06 -14.46 -4.21
CA GLY A 195 26.37 -14.40 -5.64
C GLY A 195 25.86 -15.59 -6.46
N ALA A 196 24.94 -16.38 -5.90
CA ALA A 196 24.30 -17.47 -6.63
C ALA A 196 23.18 -16.98 -7.56
N ILE A 197 22.62 -15.79 -7.33
CA ILE A 197 21.66 -15.14 -8.22
C ILE A 197 22.20 -13.74 -8.52
N THR A 198 22.55 -13.50 -9.78
CA THR A 198 23.17 -12.25 -10.22
C THR A 198 22.62 -11.82 -11.57
N ARG A 199 22.67 -10.51 -11.85
CA ARG A 199 22.52 -9.99 -13.21
C ARG A 199 23.71 -10.49 -14.06
N ASN A 200 23.48 -10.69 -15.35
CA ASN A 200 24.47 -11.22 -16.30
C ASN A 200 25.06 -12.57 -15.87
N SER A 201 24.19 -13.48 -15.43
CA SER A 201 24.56 -14.83 -15.03
C SER A 201 25.26 -15.58 -16.16
N ILE A 202 26.36 -16.24 -15.81
CA ILE A 202 27.21 -16.97 -16.75
C ILE A 202 26.71 -18.39 -17.04
N ASP A 203 25.69 -18.86 -16.31
CA ASP A 203 25.17 -20.23 -16.42
C ASP A 203 24.08 -20.39 -17.49
N GLY A 204 23.81 -19.34 -18.26
CA GLY A 204 22.78 -19.36 -19.32
C GLY A 204 21.34 -19.29 -18.81
N ASP A 205 21.14 -18.83 -17.57
CA ASP A 205 19.85 -18.76 -16.87
C ASP A 205 19.43 -17.33 -16.52
N GLN A 206 19.89 -16.39 -17.35
CA GLN A 206 19.69 -14.96 -17.15
C GLN A 206 18.21 -14.60 -16.93
N GLU A 207 17.29 -15.19 -17.69
CA GLU A 207 15.85 -14.89 -17.60
C GLU A 207 15.23 -15.19 -16.22
N ILE A 208 15.67 -16.27 -15.56
CA ILE A 208 15.15 -16.61 -14.22
C ILE A 208 15.86 -15.80 -13.14
N CYS A 209 17.17 -15.55 -13.28
CA CYS A 209 17.89 -14.69 -12.36
C CYS A 209 17.34 -13.26 -12.38
N ASP A 210 17.10 -12.70 -13.57
CA ASP A 210 16.53 -11.36 -13.74
C ASP A 210 15.15 -11.26 -13.11
N ARG A 211 14.25 -12.18 -13.46
CA ARG A 211 12.89 -12.20 -12.91
C ARG A 211 12.86 -12.30 -11.38
N VAL A 212 13.79 -13.04 -10.79
CA VAL A 212 13.90 -13.18 -9.32
C VAL A 212 14.48 -11.91 -8.70
N LEU A 213 15.45 -11.27 -9.34
CA LEU A 213 16.02 -9.98 -8.90
C LEU A 213 15.00 -8.85 -9.03
N ASP A 214 14.29 -8.76 -10.16
CA ASP A 214 13.17 -7.84 -10.39
C ASP A 214 12.07 -8.02 -9.33
N ALA A 215 11.77 -9.27 -8.98
CA ALA A 215 10.79 -9.59 -7.94
C ALA A 215 11.22 -9.08 -6.55
N LEU A 216 12.52 -9.04 -6.28
CA LEU A 216 13.12 -8.49 -5.06
C LEU A 216 13.38 -6.98 -5.13
N GLY A 217 13.15 -6.34 -6.28
CA GLY A 217 13.49 -4.92 -6.51
C GLY A 217 15.00 -4.65 -6.60
N LYS A 218 15.77 -5.60 -7.14
CA LYS A 218 17.24 -5.53 -7.29
C LYS A 218 17.71 -5.58 -8.74
#